data_AF-A0A933E1H6-F1
#
_entry.id   AF-A0A933E1H6-F1
#
_cell.length_a   1.000
_cell.length_b   1.000
_cell.length_c   1.000
_cell.angle_alpha   90.00
_cell.angle_beta   90.00
_cell.angle_gamma   90.00
#
_symmetry.space_group_name_H-M   'P 1'
#
loop_
_entity.id
_entity.type
_entity.pdbx_description
1 polymer ?
#
loop_
_entity_poly.entity_id
_entity_poly.type
_entity_poly.pdbx_seq_one_letter_code
_entity_poly.pdbx_strand_id
1 'polypeptide(L)'
;MTVSSTRWCRRTSWIAALAALWWALLLPLTVHADGIEAKKAALTVSEDAYVLEADFAIALTPTLEDVLSKGVSLYFLLEFELIRPRWYWFNDKVAETQQQYRLSYNALTRQYRIGAGNLYQNFATLADALEVMSRVRRRQEIEPGTLRRDTAYTAALRLRLDTSQLPKPFQLSALGSREWNVGSDWYRWTVTP
;
A
#
# COMPACT_ATOMS: atom_id res chain seq x y z
N MET A 1 32.10 -46.58 -54.13
CA MET A 1 31.95 -45.29 -53.45
C MET A 1 30.46 -45.03 -53.21
N THR A 2 30.06 -44.88 -51.94
CA THR A 2 28.99 -44.02 -51.34
C THR A 2 27.62 -43.88 -52.07
N VAL A 3 26.44 -43.95 -51.42
CA VAL A 3 25.91 -42.93 -50.48
C VAL A 3 24.60 -43.36 -49.77
N SER A 4 24.58 -43.05 -48.46
CA SER A 4 23.56 -42.58 -47.50
C SER A 4 22.15 -43.19 -47.29
N SER A 5 21.86 -43.28 -45.99
CA SER A 5 20.63 -43.62 -45.28
C SER A 5 19.76 -42.40 -44.94
N THR A 6 18.42 -42.55 -45.05
CA THR A 6 17.43 -41.52 -44.67
C THR A 6 16.40 -42.08 -43.68
N ARG A 7 16.70 -42.11 -42.37
CA ARG A 7 15.71 -42.46 -41.31
C ARG A 7 16.03 -41.81 -39.95
N TRP A 8 16.19 -40.48 -39.89
CA TRP A 8 16.51 -39.80 -38.62
C TRP A 8 15.78 -38.44 -38.47
N CYS A 9 14.46 -38.41 -38.69
CA CYS A 9 13.71 -37.13 -38.61
C CYS A 9 12.43 -37.15 -37.77
N ARG A 10 11.95 -38.32 -37.32
CA ARG A 10 10.65 -38.42 -36.62
C ARG A 10 10.74 -38.49 -35.10
N ARG A 11 11.95 -38.73 -34.57
CA ARG A 11 12.23 -38.91 -33.13
C ARG A 11 12.89 -37.68 -32.48
N THR A 12 12.99 -36.58 -33.19
CA THR A 12 13.51 -35.30 -32.68
C THR A 12 12.40 -34.28 -32.40
N SER A 13 11.22 -34.45 -33.01
CA SER A 13 10.08 -33.52 -32.86
C SER A 13 9.37 -33.60 -31.51
N TRP A 14 9.19 -34.80 -30.94
CA TRP A 14 8.55 -35.01 -29.63
C TRP A 14 9.38 -34.48 -28.44
N ILE A 15 10.71 -34.55 -28.53
CA ILE A 15 11.62 -34.01 -27.50
C ILE A 15 11.60 -32.46 -27.54
N ALA A 16 11.58 -31.87 -28.73
CA ALA A 16 11.44 -30.42 -28.90
C ALA A 16 10.09 -29.90 -28.37
N ALA A 17 8.99 -30.65 -28.57
CA ALA A 17 7.68 -30.29 -28.04
C ALA A 17 7.62 -30.33 -26.50
N LEU A 18 8.25 -31.33 -25.87
CA LEU A 18 8.33 -31.42 -24.42
C LEU A 18 9.20 -30.32 -23.81
N ALA A 19 10.31 -29.95 -24.47
CA ALA A 19 11.16 -28.86 -24.04
C ALA A 19 10.45 -27.49 -24.14
N ALA A 20 9.67 -27.27 -25.20
CA ALA A 20 8.86 -26.05 -25.36
C ALA A 20 7.74 -25.96 -24.29
N LEU A 21 7.12 -27.09 -23.93
CA LEU A 21 6.11 -27.13 -22.87
C LEU A 21 6.74 -26.84 -21.49
N TRP A 22 7.95 -27.33 -21.24
CA TRP A 22 8.71 -27.04 -20.02
C TRP A 22 9.12 -25.56 -19.92
N TRP A 23 9.49 -24.96 -21.05
CA TRP A 23 9.82 -23.52 -21.10
C TRP A 23 8.58 -22.65 -20.89
N ALA A 24 7.42 -23.07 -21.40
CA ALA A 24 6.15 -22.39 -21.18
C ALA A 24 5.67 -22.46 -19.71
N LEU A 25 6.07 -23.49 -18.96
CA LEU A 25 5.73 -23.63 -17.54
C LEU A 25 6.64 -22.80 -16.60
N LEU A 26 7.77 -22.29 -17.12
CA LEU A 26 8.70 -21.42 -16.39
C LEU A 26 8.40 -19.93 -16.55
N LEU A 27 7.33 -19.56 -17.26
CA LEU A 27 6.85 -18.18 -17.30
C LEU A 27 6.42 -17.78 -15.87
N PRO A 28 7.08 -16.81 -15.24
CA PRO A 28 6.69 -16.36 -13.91
C PRO A 28 5.30 -15.75 -14.00
N LEU A 29 4.31 -16.41 -13.39
CA LEU A 29 3.03 -15.78 -13.09
C LEU A 29 3.32 -14.67 -12.08
N THR A 30 3.36 -13.43 -12.55
CA THR A 30 3.44 -12.25 -11.69
C THR A 30 2.09 -12.10 -10.99
N VAL A 31 1.90 -12.84 -9.90
CA VAL A 31 0.81 -12.58 -8.96
C VAL A 31 1.06 -11.19 -8.38
N HIS A 32 0.28 -10.22 -8.83
CA HIS A 32 0.18 -8.94 -8.12
C HIS A 32 -0.54 -9.22 -6.82
N ALA A 33 0.17 -9.03 -5.71
CA ALA A 33 -0.46 -9.03 -4.40
C ALA A 33 -1.26 -7.72 -4.30
N ASP A 34 -2.58 -7.81 -4.51
CA ASP A 34 -3.49 -6.69 -4.28
C ASP A 34 -3.55 -6.39 -2.78
N GLY A 35 -3.39 -5.12 -2.40
CA GLY A 35 -3.42 -4.73 -1.01
C GLY A 35 -2.49 -3.58 -0.66
N ILE A 36 -2.53 -3.17 0.61
CA ILE A 36 -1.57 -2.22 1.18
C ILE A 36 -0.76 -2.98 2.22
N GLU A 37 0.56 -2.88 2.14
CA GLU A 37 1.46 -3.46 3.12
C GLU A 37 2.40 -2.37 3.66
N ALA A 38 2.56 -2.31 4.99
CA ALA A 38 3.52 -1.42 5.61
C ALA A 38 4.91 -2.09 5.62
N LYS A 39 5.86 -1.54 4.86
CA LYS A 39 7.22 -2.09 4.75
C LYS A 39 8.11 -1.61 5.89
N LYS A 40 8.04 -0.32 6.19
CA LYS A 40 8.88 0.32 7.19
C LYS A 40 8.11 1.45 7.85
N ALA A 41 8.29 1.62 9.15
CA ALA A 41 7.88 2.82 9.86
C ALA A 41 8.90 3.13 10.95
N ALA A 42 9.20 4.40 11.14
CA ALA A 42 10.08 4.91 12.17
C ALA A 42 9.54 6.23 12.71
N LEU A 43 9.76 6.47 14.00
CA LEU A 43 9.47 7.75 14.63
C LEU A 43 10.81 8.35 15.09
N THR A 44 11.23 9.42 14.45
CA THR A 44 12.50 10.09 14.73
C THR A 44 12.25 11.37 15.51
N VAL A 45 13.12 11.69 16.46
CA VAL A 45 13.08 12.94 17.23
C VAL A 45 13.94 13.99 16.50
N SER A 46 13.37 15.16 16.21
CA SER A 46 14.05 16.26 15.52
C SER A 46 13.65 17.59 16.15
N GLU A 47 14.62 18.30 16.77
CA GLU A 47 14.48 19.68 17.27
C GLU A 47 13.11 19.97 17.93
N ASP A 48 12.74 19.19 18.95
CA ASP A 48 11.46 19.26 19.70
C ASP A 48 10.19 18.79 18.98
N ALA A 49 10.32 18.14 17.83
CA ALA A 49 9.23 17.49 17.12
C ALA A 49 9.49 16.01 16.86
N TYR A 50 8.41 15.23 16.91
CA TYR A 50 8.44 13.84 16.46
C TYR A 50 8.08 13.80 14.98
N VAL A 51 8.90 13.13 14.17
CA VAL A 51 8.67 12.97 12.73
C VAL A 51 8.43 11.50 12.46
N LEU A 52 7.23 11.19 11.97
CA LEU A 52 6.86 9.88 11.47
C LEU A 52 7.35 9.75 10.02
N GLU A 53 8.15 8.73 9.77
CA GLU A 53 8.55 8.31 8.44
C GLU A 53 8.07 6.88 8.21
N ALA A 54 7.36 6.65 7.12
CA ALA A 54 6.85 5.33 6.79
C ALA A 54 6.84 5.08 5.28
N ASP A 55 7.08 3.83 4.92
CA ASP A 55 7.05 3.32 3.56
C ASP A 55 6.00 2.21 3.48
N PHE A 56 5.06 2.37 2.56
CA PHE A 56 4.04 1.40 2.23
C PHE A 56 4.32 0.79 0.84
N ALA A 57 3.81 -0.41 0.58
CA ALA A 57 3.53 -0.87 -0.76
C ALA A 57 2.01 -0.77 -0.96
N ILE A 58 1.59 0.01 -1.95
CA ILE A 58 0.17 0.22 -2.27
C ILE A 58 -0.08 -0.39 -3.64
N ALA A 59 -0.89 -1.43 -3.69
CA ALA A 59 -1.44 -2.01 -4.91
C ALA A 59 -2.96 -1.88 -4.85
N LEU A 60 -3.54 -1.16 -5.82
CA LEU A 60 -4.98 -1.05 -5.96
C LEU A 60 -5.52 -2.27 -6.67
N THR A 61 -6.73 -2.68 -6.29
CA THR A 61 -7.45 -3.73 -7.01
C THR A 61 -7.91 -3.19 -8.37
N PRO A 62 -8.08 -4.05 -9.40
CA PRO A 62 -8.58 -3.62 -10.70
C PRO A 62 -9.91 -2.87 -10.63
N THR A 63 -10.78 -3.25 -9.69
CA THR A 63 -12.06 -2.58 -9.42
C THR A 63 -11.87 -1.14 -8.93
N LEU A 64 -10.91 -0.90 -8.03
CA LEU A 64 -10.61 0.44 -7.53
C LEU A 64 -9.98 1.32 -8.62
N GLU A 65 -9.13 0.76 -9.47
CA GLU A 65 -8.55 1.47 -10.61
C GLU A 65 -9.62 1.89 -11.63
N ASP A 66 -10.54 0.98 -11.98
CA ASP A 66 -11.63 1.26 -12.91
C ASP A 66 -12.53 2.39 -12.38
N VAL A 67 -12.95 2.35 -11.12
CA VAL A 67 -13.80 3.41 -10.56
C VAL A 67 -13.06 4.74 -10.42
N LEU A 68 -11.77 4.71 -10.09
CA LEU A 68 -10.93 5.91 -10.07
C LEU A 68 -10.87 6.54 -11.46
N SER A 69 -10.66 5.73 -12.51
CA SER A 69 -10.63 6.20 -13.91
C SER A 69 -11.97 6.81 -14.36
N LYS A 70 -13.09 6.34 -13.78
CA LYS A 70 -14.45 6.89 -13.96
C LYS A 70 -14.71 8.18 -13.17
N GLY A 71 -13.70 8.69 -12.44
CA GLY A 71 -13.78 9.95 -11.70
C GLY A 71 -14.24 9.82 -10.25
N VAL A 72 -14.41 8.59 -9.74
CA VAL A 72 -14.72 8.37 -8.33
C VAL A 72 -13.46 8.65 -7.50
N SER A 73 -13.57 9.51 -6.49
CA SER A 73 -12.45 9.80 -5.59
C SER A 73 -12.31 8.69 -4.55
N LEU A 74 -11.08 8.19 -4.38
CA LEU A 74 -10.72 7.23 -3.34
C LEU A 74 -10.13 7.98 -2.15
N TYR A 75 -10.58 7.65 -0.95
CA TYR A 75 -10.11 8.27 0.28
C TYR A 75 -9.35 7.24 1.10
N PHE A 76 -8.09 7.53 1.41
CA PHE A 76 -7.26 6.71 2.26
C PHE A 76 -7.08 7.38 3.61
N LEU A 77 -7.15 6.59 4.68
CA LEU A 77 -6.94 7.04 6.04
C LEU A 77 -5.63 6.43 6.56
N LEU A 78 -4.69 7.29 6.91
CA LEU A 78 -3.48 6.95 7.63
C LEU A 78 -3.76 7.15 9.13
N GLU A 79 -3.72 6.07 9.88
CA GLU A 79 -3.97 6.04 11.32
C GLU A 79 -2.65 5.76 12.03
N PHE A 80 -2.25 6.66 12.93
CA PHE A 80 -1.08 6.51 13.79
C PHE A 80 -1.52 6.52 15.25
N GLU A 81 -1.05 5.55 16.01
CA GLU A 81 -1.28 5.46 17.45
C GLU A 81 0.05 5.27 18.18
N LEU A 82 0.23 5.97 19.29
CA LEU A 82 1.34 5.79 20.20
C LEU A 82 0.81 5.36 21.56
N ILE A 83 1.15 4.14 21.93
CA ILE A 83 0.61 3.46 23.10
C ILE A 83 1.72 3.29 24.14
N ARG A 84 1.44 3.64 25.39
CA ARG A 84 2.30 3.26 26.52
C ARG A 84 1.81 1.92 27.09
N PRO A 85 2.59 0.83 27.00
CA PRO A 85 2.20 -0.44 27.61
C PRO A 85 2.17 -0.30 29.13
N ARG A 86 1.02 -0.53 29.77
CA ARG A 86 0.86 -0.52 31.23
C ARG A 86 0.41 -1.89 31.72
N TRP A 87 1.00 -2.36 32.82
CA TRP A 87 0.89 -3.74 33.29
C TRP A 87 -0.50 -4.21 33.74
N TYR A 88 -1.42 -3.33 34.17
CA TYR A 88 -2.56 -3.83 34.95
C TYR A 88 -3.92 -3.18 34.74
N TRP A 89 -4.27 -2.57 33.61
CA TRP A 89 -5.70 -2.31 33.35
C TRP A 89 -6.06 -1.79 31.95
N PHE A 90 -5.30 -0.87 31.35
CA PHE A 90 -5.62 -0.36 30.01
C PHE A 90 -4.36 0.20 29.33
N ASN A 91 -4.25 -0.04 28.02
CA ASN A 91 -3.27 0.65 27.17
C ASN A 91 -3.61 2.14 27.14
N ASP A 92 -2.66 2.99 27.52
CA ASP A 92 -2.83 4.44 27.50
C ASP A 92 -2.40 4.96 26.13
N LYS A 93 -3.36 5.46 25.35
CA LYS A 93 -3.10 6.08 24.05
C LYS A 93 -2.53 7.47 24.29
N VAL A 94 -1.21 7.59 24.17
CA VAL A 94 -0.45 8.81 24.42
C VAL A 94 -0.65 9.82 23.31
N ALA A 95 -0.73 9.36 22.07
CA ALA A 95 -1.05 10.17 20.92
C ALA A 95 -1.84 9.33 19.91
N GLU A 96 -2.86 9.93 19.31
CA GLU A 96 -3.58 9.35 18.18
C GLU A 96 -3.68 10.44 17.11
N THR A 97 -3.38 10.08 15.87
CA THR A 97 -3.54 11.01 14.76
C THR A 97 -4.01 10.29 13.52
N GLN A 98 -4.95 10.91 12.84
CA GLN A 98 -5.50 10.42 11.59
C GLN A 98 -5.27 11.45 10.50
N GLN A 99 -4.86 10.99 9.33
CA GLN A 99 -4.66 11.84 8.15
C GLN A 99 -5.38 11.23 6.95
N GLN A 100 -6.24 12.02 6.33
CA GLN A 100 -6.97 11.62 5.14
C GLN A 100 -6.22 12.07 3.88
N TYR A 101 -6.01 11.12 2.97
CA TYR A 101 -5.50 11.34 1.62
C TYR A 101 -6.62 11.11 0.62
N ARG A 102 -6.78 12.02 -0.33
CA ARG A 102 -7.75 11.89 -1.43
C ARG A 102 -7.00 11.64 -2.72
N LEU A 103 -7.26 10.50 -3.36
CA LEU A 103 -6.81 10.20 -4.71
C LEU A 103 -7.99 10.37 -5.67
N SER A 104 -7.79 11.12 -6.75
CA SER A 104 -8.83 11.39 -7.75
C SER A 104 -8.22 11.47 -9.14
N TYR A 105 -9.02 11.18 -10.17
CA TYR A 105 -8.62 11.33 -11.56
C TYR A 105 -9.44 12.44 -12.22
N ASN A 106 -8.75 13.36 -12.91
CA ASN A 106 -9.38 14.40 -13.71
C ASN A 106 -9.37 13.98 -15.18
N ALA A 107 -10.53 13.62 -15.72
CA ALA A 107 -10.66 13.16 -17.11
C ALA A 107 -10.36 14.25 -18.16
N LEU A 108 -10.54 15.53 -17.83
CA LEU A 108 -10.29 16.64 -18.74
C LEU A 108 -8.79 16.89 -18.91
N THR A 109 -8.05 16.95 -17.79
CA THR A 109 -6.59 17.16 -17.82
C THR A 109 -5.81 15.86 -17.93
N ARG A 110 -6.48 14.71 -17.80
CA ARG A 110 -5.89 13.35 -17.78
C ARG A 110 -4.80 13.20 -16.72
N GLN A 111 -5.06 13.77 -15.54
CA GLN A 111 -4.11 13.78 -14.44
C GLN A 111 -4.71 13.13 -13.19
N TYR A 112 -3.87 12.40 -12.48
CA TYR A 112 -4.15 11.93 -11.13
C TYR A 112 -3.83 13.05 -10.15
N ARG A 113 -4.68 13.24 -9.15
CA ARG A 113 -4.53 14.26 -8.13
C ARG A 113 -4.60 13.65 -6.75
N ILE A 114 -3.59 13.95 -5.95
CA ILE A 114 -3.52 13.59 -4.53
C ILE A 114 -3.77 14.85 -3.71
N GLY A 115 -4.65 14.75 -2.73
CA GLY A 115 -4.93 15.78 -1.74
C GLY A 115 -4.62 15.30 -0.34
N ALA A 116 -3.94 16.13 0.45
CA ALA A 116 -3.71 15.91 1.88
C ALA A 116 -4.04 17.22 2.62
N GLY A 117 -5.24 17.30 3.20
CA GLY A 117 -5.77 18.56 3.72
C GLY A 117 -5.86 19.63 2.62
N ASN A 118 -5.16 20.75 2.80
CA ASN A 118 -5.13 21.88 1.86
C ASN A 118 -4.08 21.73 0.75
N LEU A 119 -3.19 20.75 0.83
CA LEU A 119 -2.16 20.52 -0.18
C LEU A 119 -2.69 19.60 -1.27
N TYR A 120 -2.41 19.94 -2.52
CA TYR A 120 -2.70 19.09 -3.67
C TYR A 120 -1.51 18.97 -4.60
N GLN A 121 -1.31 17.77 -5.15
CA GLN A 121 -0.29 17.50 -6.14
C GLN A 121 -0.90 16.71 -7.30
N ASN A 122 -0.52 17.07 -8.53
CA ASN A 122 -0.99 16.44 -9.75
C ASN A 122 0.13 15.56 -10.33
N PHE A 123 -0.26 14.45 -10.95
CA PHE A 123 0.60 13.41 -11.50
C PHE A 123 0.08 12.97 -12.86
N ALA A 124 0.99 12.58 -13.75
CA ALA A 124 0.64 12.08 -15.07
C ALA A 124 0.16 10.62 -15.03
N THR A 125 0.74 9.80 -14.15
CA THR A 125 0.42 8.38 -14.03
C THR A 125 -0.07 8.01 -12.63
N LEU A 126 -0.85 6.92 -12.55
CA LEU A 126 -1.30 6.37 -11.26
C LEU A 126 -0.11 5.85 -10.45
N ALA A 127 0.88 5.25 -11.10
CA ALA A 127 2.07 4.72 -10.45
C ALA A 127 2.86 5.82 -9.72
N ASP A 128 3.08 6.98 -10.37
CA ASP A 128 3.77 8.11 -9.74
C ASP A 128 3.00 8.64 -8.52
N ALA A 129 1.67 8.70 -8.65
CA ALA A 129 0.80 9.14 -7.56
C ALA A 129 0.91 8.16 -6.36
N LEU A 130 0.79 6.86 -6.62
CA LEU A 130 0.90 5.83 -5.58
C LEU A 130 2.31 5.79 -4.97
N GLU A 131 3.38 6.00 -5.74
CA GLU A 131 4.74 6.08 -5.20
C GLU A 131 4.86 7.22 -4.18
N VAL A 132 4.34 8.41 -4.48
CA VAL A 132 4.37 9.52 -3.53
C VAL A 132 3.50 9.24 -2.30
N MET A 133 2.30 8.66 -2.48
CA MET A 133 1.45 8.26 -1.34
C MET A 133 2.07 7.15 -0.48
N SER A 134 2.91 6.31 -1.09
CA SER A 134 3.57 5.21 -0.40
C SER A 134 4.59 5.69 0.62
N ARG A 135 5.17 6.87 0.42
CA ARG A 135 6.16 7.47 1.30
C ARG A 135 5.53 8.57 2.14
N VAL A 136 5.32 8.27 3.41
CA VAL A 136 4.76 9.20 4.37
C VAL A 136 5.89 9.81 5.18
N ARG A 137 5.99 11.13 5.17
CA ARG A 137 6.84 11.89 6.09
C ARG A 137 6.02 13.00 6.72
N ARG A 138 5.77 12.88 8.02
CA ARG A 138 4.84 13.77 8.73
C ARG A 138 5.35 14.11 10.12
N ARG A 139 5.31 15.40 10.45
CA ARG A 139 5.48 15.87 11.82
C ARG A 139 4.25 15.45 12.64
N GLN A 140 4.49 14.77 13.74
CA GLN A 140 3.48 14.41 14.73
C GLN A 140 3.36 15.53 15.76
N GLU A 141 2.13 15.90 16.06
CA GLU A 141 1.80 16.88 17.08
C GLU A 141 1.72 16.14 18.42
N ILE A 142 2.87 15.93 19.04
CA ILE A 142 2.98 15.36 20.39
C ILE A 142 3.47 16.46 21.32
N GLU A 143 2.73 16.71 22.40
CA GLU A 143 3.11 17.74 23.38
C GLU A 143 4.50 17.45 23.98
N PRO A 144 5.39 18.45 24.05
CA PRO A 144 6.70 18.28 24.65
C PRO A 144 6.56 17.91 26.13
N GLY A 145 7.26 16.86 26.55
CA GLY A 145 7.21 16.32 27.92
C GLY A 145 6.20 15.20 28.16
N THR A 146 5.30 14.93 27.21
CA THR A 146 4.36 13.79 27.29
C THR A 146 5.10 12.44 27.21
N LEU A 147 6.19 12.40 26.43
CA LEU A 147 7.05 11.24 26.30
C LEU A 147 8.19 11.31 27.33
N ARG A 148 8.09 10.43 28.34
CA ARG A 148 9.15 10.19 29.32
C ARG A 148 10.35 9.50 28.65
N ARG A 149 11.55 10.01 28.92
CA ARG A 149 12.82 9.35 28.59
C ARG A 149 12.91 7.98 29.27
N ASP A 150 13.63 7.06 28.64
CA ASP A 150 13.82 5.67 29.11
C ASP A 150 12.53 4.84 29.22
N THR A 151 11.42 5.33 28.66
CA THR A 151 10.16 4.58 28.59
C THR A 151 9.96 4.04 27.19
N ALA A 152 9.72 2.74 27.06
CA ALA A 152 9.35 2.12 25.80
C ALA A 152 7.87 2.38 25.50
N TYR A 153 7.60 2.90 24.30
CA TYR A 153 6.27 3.07 23.73
C TYR A 153 6.08 2.12 22.56
N THR A 154 4.85 1.68 22.32
CA THR A 154 4.47 0.93 21.13
C THR A 154 3.80 1.89 20.16
N ALA A 155 4.47 2.18 19.05
CA ALA A 155 3.85 2.87 17.94
C ALA A 155 3.14 1.86 17.04
N ALA A 156 1.98 2.24 16.52
CA ALA A 156 1.20 1.47 15.57
C ALA A 156 0.81 2.38 14.40
N LEU A 157 0.93 1.87 13.18
CA LEU A 157 0.60 2.58 11.96
C LEU A 157 -0.24 1.70 11.04
N ARG A 158 -1.25 2.30 10.41
CA ARG A 158 -2.10 1.63 9.43
C ARG A 158 -2.48 2.60 8.31
N LEU A 159 -2.50 2.12 7.08
CA LEU A 159 -3.05 2.84 5.94
C LEU A 159 -4.16 2.00 5.31
N ARG A 160 -5.36 2.56 5.18
CA ARG A 160 -6.51 1.85 4.62
C ARG A 160 -7.39 2.73 3.76
N LEU A 161 -8.12 2.14 2.82
CA LEU A 161 -9.20 2.81 2.12
C LEU A 161 -10.38 3.01 3.07
N ASP A 162 -10.89 4.24 3.10
CA ASP A 162 -12.12 4.58 3.81
C ASP A 162 -13.34 4.33 2.93
N THR A 163 -13.93 3.15 3.07
CA THR A 163 -15.13 2.75 2.34
C THR A 163 -16.37 3.56 2.72
N SER A 164 -16.37 4.26 3.85
CA SER A 164 -17.48 5.12 4.27
C SER A 164 -17.63 6.38 3.42
N GLN A 165 -16.53 6.81 2.78
CA GLN A 165 -16.48 7.97 1.89
C GLN A 165 -16.82 7.64 0.44
N LEU A 166 -16.97 6.35 0.10
CA LEU A 166 -17.38 5.95 -1.23
C LEU A 166 -18.83 6.39 -1.48
N PRO A 167 -19.21 6.70 -2.74
CA PRO A 167 -20.60 6.93 -3.09
C PRO A 167 -21.51 5.79 -2.60
N LYS A 168 -22.72 6.13 -2.17
CA LYS A 168 -23.68 5.17 -1.57
C LYS A 168 -23.86 3.86 -2.35
N PRO A 169 -23.91 3.84 -3.69
CA PRO A 169 -23.98 2.58 -4.44
C PRO A 169 -22.81 1.62 -4.18
N PHE A 170 -21.59 2.15 -4.04
CA PHE A 170 -20.38 1.35 -3.81
C PHE A 170 -20.23 0.91 -2.34
N GLN A 171 -20.84 1.63 -1.39
CA GLN A 171 -20.85 1.22 0.02
C GLN A 171 -21.51 -0.16 0.21
N LEU A 172 -22.53 -0.47 -0.59
CA LEU A 172 -23.21 -1.77 -0.57
C LEU A 172 -22.31 -2.89 -1.10
N SER A 173 -21.52 -2.61 -2.15
CA SER A 173 -20.55 -3.56 -2.71
C SER A 173 -19.39 -3.85 -1.75
N ALA A 174 -19.01 -2.87 -0.92
CA ALA A 174 -17.93 -3.01 0.05
C ALA A 174 -18.26 -3.93 1.25
N LEU A 175 -19.55 -4.20 1.53
CA LEU A 175 -19.95 -5.04 2.66
C LEU A 175 -19.64 -6.54 2.47
N GLY A 176 -19.39 -6.98 1.23
CA GLY A 176 -19.17 -8.40 0.91
C GLY A 176 -17.96 -8.68 0.01
N SER A 177 -17.30 -7.67 -0.54
CA SER A 177 -16.20 -7.84 -1.48
C SER A 177 -14.87 -7.32 -0.92
N ARG A 178 -13.84 -8.18 -0.99
CA ARG A 178 -12.45 -7.81 -0.66
C ARG A 178 -11.87 -6.80 -1.64
N GLU A 179 -12.44 -6.67 -2.84
CA GLU A 179 -11.97 -5.72 -3.86
C GLU A 179 -12.05 -4.27 -3.40
N TRP A 180 -12.98 -3.95 -2.50
CA TRP A 180 -13.18 -2.62 -1.93
C TRP A 180 -12.50 -2.43 -0.57
N ASN A 181 -12.03 -3.51 0.06
CA ASN A 181 -11.40 -3.47 1.37
C ASN A 181 -9.89 -3.61 1.22
N VAL A 182 -9.26 -2.52 0.79
CA VAL A 182 -7.82 -2.42 0.59
C VAL A 182 -7.22 -1.63 1.75
N GLY A 183 -6.40 -2.28 2.55
CA GLY A 183 -5.75 -1.67 3.70
C GLY A 183 -4.66 -2.55 4.26
N SER A 184 -3.72 -1.93 4.97
CA SER A 184 -2.68 -2.63 5.69
C SER A 184 -3.19 -3.15 7.02
N ASP A 185 -2.54 -4.21 7.50
CA ASP A 185 -2.55 -4.51 8.91
C ASP A 185 -1.82 -3.43 9.71
N TRP A 186 -2.03 -3.45 11.02
CA TRP A 186 -1.33 -2.57 11.95
C TRP A 186 0.15 -2.94 12.02
N TYR A 187 1.01 -2.08 11.50
CA TYR A 187 2.46 -2.17 11.67
C TYR A 187 2.84 -1.62 13.03
N ARG A 188 3.45 -2.45 13.89
CA ARG A 188 3.81 -2.07 15.25
C ARG A 188 5.31 -2.11 15.45
N TRP A 189 5.85 -1.10 16.10
CA TRP A 189 7.25 -1.03 16.49
C TRP A 189 7.41 -0.35 17.84
N THR A 190 8.53 -0.62 18.50
CA THR A 190 8.87 0.00 19.78
C THR A 190 9.61 1.30 19.52
N VAL A 191 9.22 2.36 20.21
CA VAL A 191 9.88 3.67 20.20
C VAL A 191 10.36 3.98 21.61
N THR A 192 11.64 4.31 21.72
CA THR A 192 12.24 4.83 22.96
C THR A 192 12.79 6.23 22.66
N PRO A 193 12.19 7.29 23.24
CA PRO A 193 12.60 8.68 23.00
C PRO A 193 13.91 9.06 23.68
#